data_AF-A0A7V5VZE4-F1
#
_entry.id   AF-A0A7V5VZE4-F1
#
_cell.length_a   1.000
_cell.length_b   1.000
_cell.length_c   1.000
_cell.angle_alpha   90.00
_cell.angle_beta   90.00
_cell.angle_gamma   90.00
#
_symmetry.space_group_name_H-M   'P 1'
#
loop_
_entity.id
_entity.type
_entity.pdbx_description
1 polymer ?
#
loop_
_entity_poly.entity_id
_entity_poly.type
_entity_poly.pdbx_seq_one_letter_code
_entity_poly.pdbx_strand_id
1 'polypeptide(L)'
;MAKVIRVNFFTKDKLNLISEENKNKYEKYYQSCIIRNSDMKNTTYKVYKNYFYHFLCYLALFHNNIDLYSKEFFDNAVDIMEGFISFCQETLKNHKKVINTKISAVSTFYNWSLKRRLIDKHPFDKQLERLKYANDEKIINSYFLSNSQIDTIIKELESNEKYDIQDQIIFS
;
A
#
# COMPACT_ATOMS: atom_id res chain seq x y z
N MET A 1 22.06 4.33 -14.91
CA MET A 1 20.66 4.31 -14.44
C MET A 1 20.49 3.17 -13.46
N ALA A 2 19.99 3.43 -12.24
CA ALA A 2 19.74 2.36 -11.28
C ALA A 2 18.45 1.62 -11.67
N LYS A 3 18.56 0.33 -12.00
CA LYS A 3 17.41 -0.53 -12.32
C LYS A 3 16.59 -0.71 -11.05
N VAL A 4 15.32 -0.27 -11.06
CA VAL A 4 14.41 -0.46 -9.91
C VAL A 4 14.15 -1.96 -9.77
N ILE A 5 14.74 -2.58 -8.75
CA ILE A 5 14.53 -4.00 -8.45
C ILE A 5 13.17 -4.13 -7.76
N ARG A 6 12.22 -4.79 -8.43
CA ARG A 6 10.91 -5.12 -7.83
C ARG A 6 10.87 -6.60 -7.53
N VAL A 7 10.64 -6.95 -6.27
CA VAL A 7 10.52 -8.34 -5.81
C VAL A 7 9.04 -8.71 -5.73
N ASN A 8 8.62 -9.68 -6.55
CA ASN A 8 7.28 -10.24 -6.44
C ASN A 8 7.25 -11.35 -5.38
N PHE A 9 7.07 -10.97 -4.12
CA PHE A 9 7.11 -11.91 -3.00
C PHE A 9 5.76 -12.56 -2.70
N PHE A 10 4.65 -11.85 -2.89
CA PHE A 10 3.30 -12.26 -2.47
C PHE A 10 2.60 -13.08 -3.54
N THR A 11 3.05 -14.32 -3.72
CA THR A 11 2.41 -15.30 -4.60
C THR A 11 1.09 -15.79 -4.02
N LYS A 12 0.22 -16.36 -4.87
CA LYS A 12 -1.06 -16.95 -4.43
C LYS A 12 -0.84 -17.99 -3.32
N ASP A 13 0.17 -18.84 -3.45
CA ASP A 13 0.47 -19.90 -2.47
C ASP A 13 0.79 -19.32 -1.09
N LYS A 14 1.57 -18.25 -1.01
CA LYS A 14 1.89 -17.59 0.25
C LYS A 14 0.70 -16.86 0.85
N LEU A 15 -0.15 -16.25 0.03
CA LEU A 15 -1.38 -15.62 0.49
C LEU A 15 -2.38 -16.66 1.04
N ASN A 16 -2.34 -17.90 0.56
CA ASN A 16 -3.17 -18.98 1.07
C ASN A 16 -2.78 -19.44 2.48
N LEU A 17 -1.54 -19.16 2.91
CA LEU A 17 -1.07 -19.48 4.28
C LEU A 17 -1.68 -18.59 5.36
N ILE A 18 -2.33 -17.48 4.98
CA ILE A 18 -2.94 -16.54 5.92
C ILE A 18 -4.12 -17.21 6.61
N SER A 19 -4.16 -17.12 7.95
CA SER A 19 -5.27 -17.64 8.75
C SER A 19 -6.60 -16.99 8.40
N GLU A 20 -7.64 -17.81 8.35
CA GLU A 20 -8.98 -17.36 7.97
C GLU A 20 -9.56 -16.39 9.00
N GLU A 21 -9.22 -16.56 10.29
CA GLU A 21 -9.63 -15.67 11.37
C GLU A 21 -9.11 -14.24 11.17
N ASN A 22 -7.83 -14.09 10.79
CA ASN A 22 -7.25 -12.78 10.54
C ASN A 22 -7.81 -12.14 9.26
N LYS A 23 -8.08 -12.94 8.21
CA LYS A 23 -8.81 -12.45 7.02
C LYS A 23 -10.19 -11.94 7.39
N ASN A 24 -10.94 -12.70 8.19
CA ASN A 24 -12.29 -12.35 8.61
C ASN A 24 -12.33 -11.05 9.43
N LYS A 25 -11.36 -10.83 10.33
CA LYS A 25 -11.24 -9.56 11.06
C LYS A 25 -11.01 -8.38 10.12
N TYR A 26 -10.10 -8.52 9.17
CA TYR A 26 -9.83 -7.46 8.19
C TYR A 26 -11.03 -7.23 7.25
N GLU A 27 -11.72 -8.28 6.82
CA GLU A 27 -12.85 -8.15 5.92
C GLU A 27 -14.01 -7.37 6.57
N LYS A 28 -14.25 -7.56 7.87
CA LYS A 28 -15.20 -6.73 8.63
C LYS A 28 -14.83 -5.23 8.58
N TYR A 29 -13.54 -4.91 8.75
CA TYR A 29 -13.04 -3.54 8.61
C TYR A 29 -13.23 -3.02 7.17
N TYR A 30 -12.86 -3.81 6.18
CA TYR A 30 -12.94 -3.46 4.76
C TYR A 30 -14.38 -3.16 4.33
N GLN A 31 -15.33 -4.02 4.71
CA GLN A 31 -16.76 -3.80 4.46
C GLN A 31 -17.26 -2.54 5.17
N SER A 32 -16.86 -2.30 6.43
CA SER A 32 -17.19 -1.05 7.14
C SER A 32 -16.65 0.19 6.44
N CYS A 33 -15.53 0.10 5.72
CA CYS A 33 -14.97 1.22 4.96
C CYS A 33 -15.74 1.46 3.66
N ILE A 34 -16.12 0.40 2.95
CA ILE A 34 -16.93 0.49 1.72
C ILE A 34 -18.30 1.09 2.01
N ILE A 35 -18.98 0.66 3.08
CA ILE A 35 -20.30 1.20 3.45
C ILE A 35 -20.26 2.71 3.67
N ARG A 36 -19.14 3.24 4.20
CA ARG A 36 -18.98 4.67 4.45
C ARG A 36 -18.69 5.47 3.17
N ASN A 37 -18.02 4.86 2.19
CA ASN A 37 -17.66 5.53 0.94
C ASN A 37 -17.45 4.47 -0.17
N SER A 38 -18.50 4.19 -0.93
CA SER A 38 -18.49 3.18 -1.99
C SER A 38 -17.55 3.55 -3.15
N ASP A 39 -17.39 4.83 -3.43
CA ASP A 39 -16.69 5.33 -4.61
C ASP A 39 -15.18 5.06 -4.54
N MET A 40 -14.65 4.95 -3.31
CA MET A 40 -13.25 4.62 -3.05
C MET A 40 -12.93 3.11 -3.07
N LYS A 41 -13.92 2.25 -3.31
CA LYS A 41 -13.75 0.77 -3.29
C LYS A 41 -12.68 0.27 -4.24
N ASN A 42 -12.69 0.75 -5.48
CA ASN A 42 -11.84 0.22 -6.55
C ASN A 42 -10.44 0.83 -6.59
N THR A 43 -10.17 1.86 -5.79
CA THR A 43 -8.92 2.62 -5.78
C THR A 43 -8.20 2.46 -4.43
N THR A 44 -8.45 3.37 -3.49
CA THR A 44 -7.74 3.49 -2.21
C THR A 44 -7.93 2.24 -1.35
N TYR A 45 -9.15 1.74 -1.24
CA TYR A 45 -9.42 0.56 -0.39
C TYR A 45 -8.82 -0.72 -0.94
N LYS A 46 -8.74 -0.86 -2.28
CA LYS A 46 -8.04 -1.97 -2.93
C LYS A 46 -6.55 -1.97 -2.59
N VAL A 47 -5.89 -0.81 -2.65
CA VAL A 47 -4.47 -0.67 -2.30
C VAL A 47 -4.23 -0.98 -0.81
N TYR A 48 -5.06 -0.44 0.07
CA TYR A 48 -4.96 -0.70 1.51
C TYR A 48 -5.20 -2.18 1.85
N LYS A 49 -6.17 -2.82 1.20
CA LYS A 49 -6.40 -4.28 1.30
C LYS A 49 -5.17 -5.07 0.89
N ASN A 50 -4.56 -4.76 -0.24
CA ASN A 50 -3.34 -5.43 -0.66
C ASN A 50 -2.19 -5.22 0.34
N TYR A 51 -2.01 -4.01 0.85
CA TYR A 51 -0.96 -3.72 1.84
C TYR A 51 -1.18 -4.41 3.18
N PHE A 52 -2.42 -4.51 3.63
CA PHE A 52 -2.73 -5.25 4.84
C PHE A 52 -2.57 -6.76 4.64
N TYR A 53 -2.96 -7.31 3.49
CA TYR A 53 -2.72 -8.72 3.17
C TYR A 53 -1.23 -9.06 3.08
N HIS A 54 -0.40 -8.12 2.64
CA HIS A 54 1.05 -8.27 2.71
C HIS A 54 1.55 -8.41 4.16
N PHE A 55 0.97 -7.66 5.10
CA PHE A 55 1.28 -7.79 6.52
C PHE A 55 0.79 -9.14 7.08
N LEU A 56 -0.43 -9.56 6.75
CA LEU A 56 -0.96 -10.87 7.16
C LEU A 56 -0.11 -12.03 6.63
N CYS A 57 0.35 -11.96 5.38
CA CYS A 57 1.26 -12.94 4.81
C CYS A 57 2.61 -12.96 5.55
N TYR A 58 3.11 -11.80 5.97
CA TYR A 58 4.31 -11.72 6.80
C TYR A 58 4.09 -12.38 8.16
N LEU A 59 2.95 -12.12 8.83
CA LEU A 59 2.60 -12.81 10.08
C LEU A 59 2.49 -14.33 9.90
N ALA A 60 1.91 -14.78 8.78
CA ALA A 60 1.79 -16.20 8.48
C ALA A 60 3.15 -16.90 8.34
N LEU A 61 4.11 -16.24 7.70
CA LEU A 61 5.42 -16.82 7.41
C LEU A 61 6.41 -16.73 8.58
N PHE A 62 6.36 -15.66 9.36
CA PHE A 62 7.40 -15.37 10.36
C PHE A 62 6.90 -15.37 11.80
N HIS A 63 5.58 -15.32 12.01
CA HIS A 63 4.96 -15.21 13.35
C HIS A 63 3.85 -16.26 13.54
N ASN A 64 3.95 -17.39 12.84
CA ASN A 64 3.02 -18.52 12.95
C ASN A 64 1.52 -18.14 12.92
N ASN A 65 1.16 -17.17 12.06
CA ASN A 65 -0.22 -16.67 11.95
C ASN A 65 -0.81 -16.10 13.24
N ILE A 66 0.02 -15.49 14.09
CA ILE A 66 -0.40 -14.83 15.33
C ILE A 66 -1.70 -14.01 15.15
N ASP A 67 -2.63 -14.19 16.08
CA ASP A 67 -3.93 -13.56 16.02
C ASP A 67 -3.82 -12.05 16.21
N LEU A 68 -4.43 -11.25 15.32
CA LEU A 68 -4.36 -9.79 15.34
C LEU A 68 -4.82 -9.13 16.65
N TYR A 69 -5.64 -9.81 17.45
CA TYR A 69 -6.18 -9.35 18.73
C TYR A 69 -5.66 -10.16 19.92
N SER A 70 -4.71 -11.08 19.70
CA SER A 70 -4.09 -11.82 20.81
C SER A 70 -3.29 -10.89 21.71
N LYS A 71 -3.23 -11.26 22.99
CA LYS A 71 -2.29 -10.64 23.93
C LYS A 71 -0.84 -10.78 23.45
N GLU A 72 -0.48 -11.93 22.90
CA GLU A 72 0.85 -12.19 22.35
C GLU A 72 1.22 -11.17 21.26
N PHE A 73 0.29 -10.85 20.35
CA PHE A 73 0.53 -9.82 19.33
C PHE A 73 0.74 -8.45 19.98
N PHE A 74 -0.09 -8.11 20.96
CA PHE A 74 -0.06 -6.81 21.62
C PHE A 74 1.22 -6.59 22.43
N ASP A 75 1.69 -7.64 23.12
CA ASP A 75 2.91 -7.59 23.92
C ASP A 75 4.17 -7.43 23.04
N ASN A 76 4.12 -7.89 21.78
CA ASN A 76 5.25 -7.87 20.84
C ASN A 76 5.02 -6.95 19.62
N ALA A 77 4.01 -6.08 19.66
CA ALA A 77 3.50 -5.42 18.47
C ALA A 77 4.53 -4.49 17.80
N VAL A 78 5.34 -3.81 18.61
CA VAL A 78 6.39 -2.90 18.13
C VAL A 78 7.45 -3.71 17.37
N ASP A 79 8.00 -4.76 17.98
CA ASP A 79 9.02 -5.61 17.38
C ASP A 79 8.53 -6.29 16.10
N ILE A 80 7.29 -6.79 16.10
CA ILE A 80 6.66 -7.39 14.91
C ILE A 80 6.58 -6.37 13.76
N MET A 81 6.19 -5.13 14.07
CA MET A 81 6.06 -4.06 13.08
C MET A 81 7.42 -3.57 12.58
N GLU A 82 8.44 -3.46 13.44
CA GLU A 82 9.81 -3.14 13.03
C GLU A 82 10.39 -4.24 12.13
N GLY A 83 10.16 -5.51 12.48
CA GLY A 83 10.51 -6.64 11.62
C GLY A 83 9.79 -6.58 10.26
N PHE A 84 8.51 -6.19 10.22
CA PHE A 84 7.78 -6.00 8.97
C PHE A 84 8.34 -4.83 8.14
N ILE A 85 8.74 -3.74 8.79
CA ILE A 85 9.39 -2.59 8.14
C ILE A 85 10.71 -3.01 7.52
N SER A 86 11.58 -3.69 8.28
CA SER A 86 12.84 -4.24 7.79
C SER A 86 12.61 -5.21 6.62
N PHE A 87 11.65 -6.13 6.73
CA PHE A 87 11.28 -7.02 5.64
C PHE A 87 10.86 -6.26 4.36
N CYS A 88 10.05 -5.19 4.50
CA CYS A 88 9.65 -4.39 3.36
C CYS A 88 10.83 -3.64 2.72
N GLN A 89 11.78 -3.16 3.52
CA GLN A 89 12.93 -2.41 3.05
C GLN A 89 13.99 -3.33 2.43
N GLU A 90 14.38 -4.39 3.14
CA GLU A 90 15.52 -5.23 2.81
C GLU A 90 15.15 -6.34 1.82
N THR A 91 14.00 -6.98 2.00
CA THR A 91 13.56 -8.11 1.17
C THR A 91 12.75 -7.64 -0.03
N LEU A 92 11.75 -6.79 0.20
CA LEU A 92 10.89 -6.32 -0.89
C LEU A 92 11.47 -5.15 -1.68
N LYS A 93 12.56 -4.53 -1.18
CA LYS A 93 13.17 -3.32 -1.75
C LYS A 93 12.14 -2.21 -1.96
N ASN A 94 11.19 -2.08 -1.05
CA ASN A 94 10.14 -1.07 -1.14
C ASN A 94 10.69 0.31 -0.80
N HIS A 95 10.20 1.31 -1.53
CA HIS A 95 10.48 2.71 -1.26
C HIS A 95 9.88 3.15 0.09
N LYS A 96 10.53 4.10 0.78
CA LYS A 96 10.10 4.57 2.12
C LYS A 96 8.64 5.00 2.17
N LYS A 97 8.14 5.70 1.13
CA LYS A 97 6.73 6.11 1.03
C LYS A 97 5.76 4.91 1.00
N VAL A 98 6.13 3.83 0.32
CA VAL A 98 5.31 2.61 0.26
C VAL A 98 5.28 1.93 1.63
N ILE A 99 6.43 1.85 2.29
CA ILE A 99 6.53 1.29 3.65
C ILE A 99 5.68 2.10 4.63
N ASN A 100 5.80 3.43 4.62
CA ASN A 100 4.97 4.30 5.45
C ASN A 100 3.47 4.12 5.18
N THR A 101 3.08 3.87 3.92
CA THR A 101 1.68 3.60 3.57
C THR A 101 1.20 2.23 4.07
N LYS A 102 2.06 1.20 4.04
CA LYS A 102 1.76 -0.11 4.64
C LYS A 102 1.56 -0.01 6.15
N ILE A 103 2.44 0.71 6.86
CA ILE A 103 2.29 0.99 8.31
C ILE A 103 0.94 1.68 8.57
N SER A 104 0.61 2.70 7.77
CA SER A 104 -0.68 3.40 7.90
C SER A 104 -1.88 2.48 7.65
N ALA A 105 -1.80 1.53 6.71
CA ALA A 105 -2.87 0.57 6.48
C ALA A 105 -3.11 -0.31 7.72
N VAL A 106 -2.03 -0.79 8.36
CA VAL A 106 -2.13 -1.57 9.61
C VAL A 106 -2.67 -0.73 10.76
N SER A 107 -2.15 0.48 10.96
CA SER A 107 -2.63 1.38 12.02
C SER A 107 -4.10 1.78 11.84
N THR A 108 -4.55 2.01 10.60
CA THR A 108 -5.95 2.39 10.34
C THR A 108 -6.92 1.27 10.70
N PHE A 109 -6.54 0.01 10.47
CA PHE A 109 -7.31 -1.15 10.93
C PHE A 109 -7.45 -1.14 12.46
N TYR A 110 -6.36 -1.01 13.22
CA TYR A 110 -6.41 -0.99 14.68
C TYR A 110 -7.17 0.22 15.24
N ASN A 111 -7.04 1.39 14.62
CA ASN A 111 -7.85 2.56 14.97
C ASN A 111 -9.37 2.30 14.80
N TRP A 112 -9.77 1.57 13.75
CA TRP A 112 -11.16 1.16 13.59
C TRP A 112 -11.57 0.12 14.64
N SER A 113 -10.72 -0.86 14.92
CA SER A 113 -10.98 -1.90 15.91
C SER A 113 -11.18 -1.31 17.30
N LEU A 114 -10.36 -0.32 17.68
CA LEU A 114 -10.48 0.42 18.93
C LEU A 114 -11.82 1.18 19.01
N LYS A 115 -12.20 1.91 17.95
CA LYS A 115 -13.48 2.63 17.89
C LYS A 115 -14.70 1.71 18.02
N ARG A 116 -14.57 0.46 17.59
CA ARG A 116 -15.60 -0.58 17.69
C ARG A 116 -15.53 -1.40 18.98
N ARG A 117 -14.60 -1.08 19.89
CA ARG A 117 -14.36 -1.80 21.15
C ARG A 117 -14.04 -3.29 20.95
N LEU A 118 -13.43 -3.63 19.81
CA LEU A 118 -12.92 -4.99 19.55
C LEU A 118 -11.60 -5.25 20.27
N ILE A 119 -10.91 -4.17 20.62
CA ILE A 119 -9.66 -4.13 21.38
C ILE A 119 -9.79 -2.98 22.38
N ASP A 120 -9.01 -3.03 23.45
CA ASP A 120 -8.97 -2.05 24.54
C ASP A 120 -7.97 -0.90 24.28
N LYS A 121 -6.88 -1.19 23.56
CA LYS A 121 -5.84 -0.22 23.19
C LYS A 121 -5.36 -0.45 21.75
N HIS A 122 -4.72 0.56 21.17
CA HIS A 122 -4.02 0.38 19.90
C HIS A 122 -2.63 -0.21 20.19
N PRO A 123 -2.22 -1.28 19.49
CA PRO A 123 -1.07 -2.10 19.89
C PRO A 123 0.29 -1.38 19.81
N PHE A 124 0.44 -0.39 18.93
CA PHE A 124 1.68 0.35 18.74
C PHE A 124 1.48 1.86 18.50
N ASP A 125 0.39 2.45 19.04
CA ASP A 125 0.10 3.87 18.78
C ASP A 125 1.21 4.75 19.33
N LYS A 126 1.72 5.67 18.49
CA LYS A 126 2.85 6.57 18.75
C LYS A 126 4.16 5.88 19.18
N GLN A 127 4.25 4.56 19.12
CA GLN A 127 5.44 3.80 19.50
C GLN A 127 6.36 3.50 18.31
N LEU A 128 5.84 3.56 17.08
CA LEU A 128 6.63 3.37 15.86
C LEU A 128 7.07 4.69 15.26
N GLU A 129 8.38 4.84 15.06
CA GLU A 129 8.90 5.91 14.21
C GLU A 129 8.65 5.60 12.73
N ARG A 130 8.15 6.60 11.99
CA ARG A 130 8.03 6.52 10.53
C ARG A 130 9.39 6.75 9.88
N LEU A 131 9.59 6.16 8.70
CA LEU A 131 10.80 6.39 7.91
C LEU A 131 10.87 7.86 7.51
N LYS A 132 11.91 8.55 7.99
CA LYS A 132 12.22 9.97 7.71
C LYS A 132 12.67 10.14 6.26
N TYR A 133 12.50 11.37 5.73
CA TYR A 133 12.94 11.73 4.37
C TYR A 133 12.35 10.85 3.26
N ALA A 134 11.14 10.31 3.48
CA ALA A 134 10.46 9.45 2.52
C ALA A 134 10.05 10.16 1.22
N ASN A 135 10.01 11.50 1.24
CA ASN A 135 9.74 12.33 0.06
C ASN A 135 11.01 12.63 -0.75
N ASP A 136 12.20 12.41 -0.17
CA ASP A 136 13.49 12.78 -0.78
C ASP A 136 14.10 11.64 -1.61
N GLU A 137 13.57 10.42 -1.48
CA GLU A 137 13.93 9.30 -2.35
C GLU A 137 13.41 9.54 -3.78
N LYS A 138 14.25 10.13 -4.62
CA LYS A 138 13.98 10.31 -6.05
C LYS A 138 14.10 8.98 -6.79
N ILE A 139 12.96 8.38 -7.14
CA ILE A 139 12.91 7.19 -8.03
C ILE A 139 12.50 7.55 -9.46
N ILE A 140 11.79 8.65 -9.66
CA ILE A 140 11.15 8.94 -10.95
C ILE A 140 12.17 9.64 -11.85
N ASN A 141 12.64 8.94 -12.89
CA ASN A 141 13.02 9.63 -14.12
C ASN A 141 11.77 10.37 -14.60
N SER A 142 11.72 11.68 -14.39
CA SER A 142 10.69 12.52 -14.98
C SER A 142 10.97 12.61 -16.47
N TYR A 143 10.30 11.77 -17.25
CA TYR A 143 10.32 11.87 -18.70
C TYR A 143 9.42 13.03 -19.10
N PHE A 144 10.02 14.21 -19.25
CA PHE A 144 9.35 15.33 -19.91
C PHE A 144 9.45 15.13 -21.42
N LEU A 145 8.39 15.47 -22.14
CA LEU A 145 8.47 15.58 -23.59
C LEU A 145 9.39 16.76 -23.92
N SER A 146 10.31 16.55 -24.86
CA SER A 146 11.06 17.63 -25.48
C SER A 146 10.14 18.43 -26.41
N ASN A 147 10.45 19.71 -26.66
CA ASN A 147 9.68 20.54 -27.58
C ASN A 147 9.51 19.88 -28.95
N SER A 148 10.56 19.24 -29.49
CA SER A 148 10.47 18.49 -30.75
C SER A 148 9.47 17.32 -30.72
N GLN A 149 9.32 16.66 -29.57
CA GLN A 149 8.32 15.59 -29.40
C GLN A 149 6.91 16.18 -29.29
N ILE A 150 6.76 17.34 -28.64
CA ILE A 150 5.49 18.08 -28.58
C ILE A 150 5.07 18.52 -29.98
N ASP A 151 5.97 19.13 -30.75
CA ASP A 151 5.71 19.59 -32.13
C ASP A 151 5.29 18.43 -33.05
N THR A 152 5.92 17.25 -32.86
CA THR A 152 5.56 16.04 -33.61
C THR A 152 4.15 15.57 -33.26
N ILE A 153 3.78 15.60 -31.98
CA ILE A 153 2.43 15.24 -31.52
C ILE A 153 1.39 16.21 -32.09
N ILE A 154 1.63 17.53 -31.99
CA ILE A 154 0.71 18.55 -32.50
C ILE A 154 0.48 18.34 -34.01
N LYS A 155 1.54 18.14 -34.78
CA LYS A 155 1.44 17.93 -36.23
C LYS A 155 0.65 16.68 -36.62
N GLU A 156 0.80 15.58 -35.90
CA GLU A 156 0.01 14.36 -36.10
C GLU A 156 -1.46 14.57 -35.72
N LEU A 157 -1.75 15.32 -34.66
CA LEU A 157 -3.11 15.63 -34.23
C LEU A 157 -3.86 16.57 -35.20
N GLU A 158 -3.15 17.47 -35.88
CA GLU A 158 -3.74 18.38 -36.88
C GLU A 158 -4.00 17.69 -38.23
N SER A 159 -3.17 16.71 -38.60
CA SER A 159 -3.17 16.11 -39.95
C SER A 159 -4.01 14.84 -40.09
N ASN A 160 -4.54 14.32 -38.98
CA ASN A 160 -5.26 13.06 -38.96
C ASN A 160 -6.70 13.26 -38.47
N GLU A 161 -7.66 13.04 -39.37
CA GLU A 161 -9.11 13.20 -39.14
C GLU A 161 -9.67 12.31 -38.02
N LYS A 162 -8.88 11.36 -37.52
CA LYS A 162 -9.24 10.50 -36.40
C LYS A 162 -9.30 11.25 -35.06
N TYR A 163 -8.59 12.37 -34.91
CA TYR A 163 -8.50 13.12 -33.66
C TYR A 163 -9.35 14.38 -33.73
N ASP A 164 -9.93 14.77 -32.59
CA ASP A 164 -10.83 15.91 -32.52
C ASP A 164 -10.15 17.15 -31.92
N ILE A 165 -10.91 18.26 -31.89
CA ILE A 165 -10.42 19.54 -31.37
C ILE A 165 -10.06 19.45 -29.87
N GLN A 166 -10.69 18.56 -29.10
CA GLN A 166 -10.35 18.38 -27.69
C GLN A 166 -8.97 17.74 -27.54
N ASP A 167 -8.62 16.78 -28.41
CA ASP A 167 -7.30 16.16 -28.44
C ASP A 167 -6.19 17.19 -28.75
N GLN A 168 -6.47 18.16 -29.64
CA GLN A 168 -5.53 19.23 -30.02
C GLN A 168 -5.29 20.25 -28.89
N ILE A 169 -6.33 20.56 -28.09
CA ILE A 169 -6.23 21.55 -26.99
C ILE A 169 -5.36 21.04 -25.83
N ILE A 170 -5.22 19.72 -25.65
CA ILE A 170 -4.40 19.14 -24.58
C ILE A 170 -2.90 19.45 -24.75
N PHE A 171 -2.46 19.71 -25.99
CA PHE A 171 -1.06 19.94 -26.35
C PHE A 171 -0.76 21.36 -26.87
N SER A 172 -1.77 22.24 -26.92
CA SER A 172 -1.64 23.67 -27.27
C SER A 172 -1.25 24.51 -26.04
#